data_AF-A0A8T4LR29-F1
#
_entry.id   AF-A0A8T4LR29-F1
#
_cell.length_a   1.000
_cell.length_b   1.000
_cell.length_c   1.000
_cell.angle_alpha   90.00
_cell.angle_beta   90.00
_cell.angle_gamma   90.00
#
_symmetry.space_group_name_H-M   'P 1'
#
loop_
_entity.id
_entity.type
_entity.pdbx_description
1 polymer ?
#
loop_
_entity_poly.entity_id
_entity_poly.type
_entity_poly.pdbx_seq_one_letter_code
_entity_poly.pdbx_strand_id
1 'polypeptide(L)'
;MPNLEIHKAISKHRTGEDYEKLHKWMDEATAYLGYNHRLERHFYTQEYKNYIEKEWDKKAVVEWLFHIALDNMETASKFAKEAYSKAYEEINICFDKNGEVVKCEFTKVHPNSKGSTIWSKETD
;
A
#
# COMPACT_ATOMS: atom_id res chain seq x y z
N MET A 1 -0.27 -6.05 -7.96
CA MET A 1 0.47 -4.86 -7.60
C MET A 1 0.07 -3.80 -8.59
N PRO A 2 -0.25 -2.59 -8.10
CA PRO A 2 -0.69 -1.53 -8.99
C PRO A 2 0.43 -1.20 -9.96
N ASN A 3 0.07 -0.78 -11.17
CA ASN A 3 1.08 -0.28 -12.09
C ASN A 3 1.48 1.15 -11.70
N LEU A 4 2.57 1.63 -12.30
CA LEU A 4 3.13 2.97 -12.09
C LEU A 4 2.06 4.08 -12.18
N GLU A 5 1.14 3.99 -13.16
CA GLU A 5 0.11 5.01 -13.37
C GLU A 5 -0.93 5.03 -12.24
N ILE A 6 -1.27 3.88 -11.67
CA ILE A 6 -2.18 3.82 -10.51
C ILE A 6 -1.51 4.43 -9.28
N HIS A 7 -0.24 4.10 -9.01
CA HIS A 7 0.51 4.69 -7.89
C HIS A 7 0.58 6.21 -8.01
N LYS A 8 0.98 6.73 -9.18
CA LYS A 8 1.00 8.18 -9.47
C LYS A 8 -0.36 8.85 -9.25
N ALA A 9 -1.44 8.22 -9.73
CA ALA A 9 -2.79 8.76 -9.59
C ALA A 9 -3.22 8.85 -8.13
N ILE A 10 -2.92 7.82 -7.31
CA ILE A 10 -3.23 7.81 -5.87
C ILE A 10 -2.45 8.90 -5.15
N SER A 11 -1.13 8.98 -5.35
CA SER A 11 -0.27 10.00 -4.74
C SER A 11 -0.76 11.41 -5.08
N LYS A 12 -1.06 11.67 -6.35
CA LYS A 12 -1.55 12.97 -6.84
C LYS A 12 -2.90 13.33 -6.25
N HIS A 13 -3.81 12.38 -6.13
CA HIS A 13 -5.11 12.62 -5.52
C HIS A 13 -5.00 13.03 -4.04
N ARG A 14 -4.07 12.38 -3.32
CA ARG A 14 -3.94 12.54 -1.86
C ARG A 14 -3.10 13.74 -1.45
N THR A 15 -2.11 14.11 -2.26
CA THR A 15 -1.08 15.11 -1.91
C THR A 15 -0.96 16.28 -2.89
N GLY A 16 -1.50 16.15 -4.11
CA GLY A 16 -1.29 17.10 -5.21
C GLY A 16 -0.08 16.79 -6.10
N GLU A 17 0.81 15.88 -5.69
CA GLU A 17 2.03 15.49 -6.41
C GLU A 17 2.00 14.00 -6.78
N ASP A 18 2.51 13.63 -7.96
CA ASP A 18 2.45 12.25 -8.46
C ASP A 18 3.65 11.38 -8.08
N TYR A 19 4.73 11.98 -7.54
CA TYR A 19 5.96 11.31 -7.15
C TYR A 19 6.53 10.37 -8.23
N GLU A 20 6.39 10.71 -9.52
CA GLU A 20 6.76 9.84 -10.64
C GLU A 20 8.20 9.30 -10.54
N LYS A 21 9.17 10.16 -10.18
CA LYS A 21 10.58 9.77 -10.05
C LYS A 21 10.79 8.71 -8.97
N LEU A 22 10.08 8.83 -7.84
CA LEU A 22 10.14 7.86 -6.75
C LEU A 22 9.53 6.53 -7.19
N HIS A 23 8.33 6.54 -7.78
CA HIS A 23 7.68 5.30 -8.21
C HIS A 23 8.48 4.57 -9.30
N LYS A 24 9.07 5.31 -10.26
CA LYS A 24 10.01 4.73 -11.24
C LYS A 24 11.24 4.14 -10.57
N TRP A 25 11.82 4.86 -9.62
CA TRP A 25 12.94 4.32 -8.83
C TRP A 25 12.54 3.03 -8.11
N MET A 26 11.31 2.87 -7.63
CA MET A 26 10.89 1.60 -7.03
C MET A 26 10.70 0.48 -8.08
N ASP A 27 9.94 0.73 -9.15
CA ASP A 27 9.44 -0.31 -10.05
C ASP A 27 10.43 -0.69 -11.16
N GLU A 28 11.13 0.29 -11.73
CA GLU A 28 12.06 0.07 -12.86
C GLU A 28 13.39 -0.53 -12.41
N ALA A 29 13.62 -0.61 -11.10
CA ALA A 29 14.75 -1.28 -10.47
C ALA A 29 14.90 -2.74 -10.90
N THR A 30 13.82 -3.38 -11.38
CA THR A 30 13.83 -4.72 -11.98
C THR A 30 14.90 -4.87 -13.06
N ALA A 31 15.17 -3.82 -13.86
CA ALA A 31 16.17 -3.87 -14.92
C ALA A 31 17.61 -4.05 -14.41
N TYR A 32 17.88 -3.64 -13.16
CA TYR A 32 19.22 -3.64 -12.57
C TYR A 32 19.37 -4.66 -11.44
N LEU A 33 18.31 -4.87 -10.65
CA LEU A 33 18.29 -5.73 -9.48
C LEU A 33 17.55 -7.06 -9.72
N GLY A 34 16.94 -7.24 -10.89
CA GLY A 34 16.19 -8.45 -11.24
C GLY A 34 15.05 -8.72 -10.25
N TYR A 35 14.89 -9.99 -9.85
CA TYR A 35 13.89 -10.39 -8.86
C TYR A 35 14.07 -9.71 -7.50
N ASN A 36 15.32 -9.38 -7.13
CA ASN A 36 15.64 -8.83 -5.81
C ASN A 36 15.18 -7.38 -5.62
N HIS A 37 14.79 -6.67 -6.68
CA HIS A 37 14.36 -5.28 -6.54
C HIS A 37 13.23 -5.10 -5.52
N ARG A 38 12.36 -6.10 -5.36
CA ARG A 38 11.27 -6.10 -4.37
C ARG A 38 11.77 -6.30 -2.95
N LEU A 39 12.82 -7.09 -2.76
CA LEU A 39 13.43 -7.26 -1.45
C LEU A 39 14.19 -5.99 -1.04
N GLU A 40 14.81 -5.32 -2.01
CA GLU A 40 15.59 -4.12 -1.78
C GLU A 40 14.70 -2.88 -1.63
N ARG A 41 13.89 -2.52 -2.63
CA ARG A 41 13.16 -1.24 -2.65
C ARG A 41 11.75 -1.30 -2.08
N HIS A 42 11.22 -2.50 -1.80
CA HIS A 42 9.90 -2.66 -1.16
C HIS A 42 9.97 -3.18 0.28
N PHE A 43 11.13 -3.07 0.92
CA PHE A 43 11.32 -3.38 2.33
C PHE A 43 11.74 -2.13 3.11
N TYR A 44 11.08 -1.89 4.25
CA TYR A 44 11.46 -0.76 5.10
C TYR A 44 12.82 -1.00 5.73
N THR A 45 13.79 -0.15 5.40
CA THR A 45 15.06 -0.02 6.13
C THR A 45 15.29 1.43 6.50
N GLN A 46 16.08 1.65 7.56
CA GLN A 46 16.44 3.00 7.98
C GLN A 46 17.33 3.68 6.92
N GLU A 47 18.13 2.90 6.20
CA GLU A 47 18.98 3.34 5.10
C GLU A 47 18.15 3.88 3.94
N TYR A 48 17.12 3.14 3.49
CA TYR A 48 16.25 3.61 2.40
C TYR A 48 15.42 4.80 2.82
N LYS A 49 14.91 4.83 4.06
CA LYS A 49 14.26 6.03 4.61
C LYS A 49 15.17 7.25 4.50
N ASN A 50 16.41 7.14 4.97
CA ASN A 50 17.38 8.26 4.94
C ASN A 50 17.73 8.67 3.51
N TYR A 51 17.89 7.70 2.60
CA TYR A 51 18.16 7.97 1.18
C TYR A 51 17.01 8.72 0.51
N ILE A 52 15.78 8.24 0.67
CA ILE A 52 14.57 8.85 0.06
C ILE A 52 14.33 10.24 0.63
N GLU A 53 14.49 10.42 1.94
CA GLU A 53 14.35 11.71 2.60
C GLU A 53 15.36 12.73 2.08
N LYS A 54 16.59 12.29 1.79
CA LYS A 54 17.65 13.13 1.22
C LYS A 54 17.40 13.47 -0.26
N GLU A 55 16.90 12.51 -1.03
CA GLU A 55 16.76 12.65 -2.49
C GLU A 55 15.50 13.43 -2.89
N TRP A 56 14.38 13.23 -2.19
CA TRP A 56 13.09 13.80 -2.57
C TRP A 56 12.46 14.67 -1.47
N ASP A 57 12.32 14.15 -0.25
CA ASP A 57 11.95 14.82 1.02
C ASP A 57 11.27 13.83 1.99
N LYS A 58 10.80 14.34 3.14
CA LYS A 58 10.03 13.56 4.13
C LYS A 58 8.69 13.05 3.61
N LYS A 59 8.04 13.73 2.66
CA LYS A 59 6.75 13.29 2.11
C LYS A 59 6.95 12.10 1.18
N ALA A 60 8.04 12.09 0.42
CA ALA A 60 8.42 10.96 -0.43
C ALA A 60 8.65 9.68 0.39
N VAL A 61 9.13 9.77 1.63
CA VAL A 61 9.20 8.60 2.54
C VAL A 61 7.81 8.04 2.82
N VAL A 62 6.81 8.90 3.01
CA VAL A 62 5.42 8.48 3.23
C VAL A 62 4.87 7.81 1.97
N GLU A 63 5.08 8.40 0.79
CA GLU A 63 4.61 7.83 -0.48
C GLU A 63 5.31 6.51 -0.84
N TRP A 64 6.58 6.36 -0.49
CA TRP A 64 7.30 5.08 -0.58
C TRP A 64 6.63 3.99 0.26
N LEU A 65 6.27 4.30 1.51
CA LEU A 65 5.56 3.36 2.38
C LEU A 65 4.13 3.04 1.88
N PHE A 66 3.42 4.03 1.33
CA PHE A 66 2.11 3.80 0.71
C PHE A 66 2.21 2.91 -0.53
N HIS A 67 3.23 3.10 -1.36
CA HIS A 67 3.48 2.22 -2.49
C HIS A 67 3.67 0.77 -2.03
N ILE A 68 4.52 0.53 -1.02
CA ILE A 68 4.73 -0.82 -0.44
C ILE A 68 3.41 -1.40 0.09
N ALA A 69 2.63 -0.60 0.83
CA ALA A 69 1.37 -1.05 1.39
C ALA A 69 0.35 -1.45 0.31
N LEU A 70 0.22 -0.64 -0.75
CA LEU A 70 -0.69 -0.89 -1.87
C LEU A 70 -0.28 -2.13 -2.67
N ASP A 71 1.02 -2.32 -2.91
CA ASP A 71 1.56 -3.51 -3.56
C ASP A 71 1.18 -4.79 -2.79
N ASN A 72 1.36 -4.77 -1.48
CA ASN A 72 1.04 -5.90 -0.61
C ASN A 72 -0.47 -6.12 -0.48
N MET A 73 -1.28 -5.05 -0.38
CA MET A 73 -2.75 -5.16 -0.31
C MET A 73 -3.35 -5.75 -1.58
N GLU A 74 -2.91 -5.33 -2.77
CA GLU A 74 -3.42 -5.93 -4.02
C GLU A 74 -2.98 -7.39 -4.15
N THR A 75 -1.74 -7.71 -3.76
CA THR A 75 -1.24 -9.10 -3.77
C THR A 75 -2.04 -9.98 -2.81
N ALA A 76 -2.29 -9.51 -1.59
CA ALA A 76 -3.14 -10.19 -0.62
C ALA A 76 -4.57 -10.38 -1.14
N SER A 77 -5.14 -9.37 -1.83
CA SER A 77 -6.46 -9.49 -2.45
C SER A 77 -6.48 -10.58 -3.53
N LYS A 78 -5.46 -10.66 -4.39
CA LYS A 78 -5.35 -11.73 -5.40
C LYS A 78 -5.29 -13.11 -4.78
N PHE A 79 -4.40 -13.31 -3.79
CA PHE A 79 -4.27 -14.59 -3.10
C PHE A 79 -5.52 -14.96 -2.29
N ALA A 80 -6.22 -13.98 -1.72
CA ALA A 80 -7.49 -14.22 -1.02
C ALA A 80 -8.59 -14.76 -1.96
N LYS A 81 -8.61 -14.35 -3.24
CA LYS A 81 -9.53 -14.92 -4.25
C LYS A 81 -9.26 -16.40 -4.48
N GLU A 82 -7.99 -16.77 -4.54
CA GLU A 82 -7.54 -18.15 -4.75
C GLU A 82 -7.81 -19.03 -3.52
N ALA A 83 -7.46 -18.55 -2.32
CA ALA A 83 -7.55 -19.31 -1.08
C ALA A 83 -8.98 -19.44 -0.52
N TYR A 84 -9.79 -18.38 -0.64
CA TYR A 84 -11.10 -18.28 0.04
C TYR A 84 -12.28 -18.14 -0.92
N SER A 85 -12.08 -18.43 -2.21
CA SER A 85 -13.07 -18.35 -3.31
C SER A 85 -13.62 -16.94 -3.63
N LYS A 86 -13.47 -15.96 -2.72
CA LYS A 86 -13.78 -14.54 -2.92
C LYS A 86 -12.91 -13.66 -2.02
N ALA A 87 -12.23 -12.67 -2.61
CA ALA A 87 -11.58 -11.61 -1.85
C ALA A 87 -12.61 -10.57 -1.36
N TYR A 88 -12.20 -9.81 -0.34
CA TYR A 88 -12.82 -8.53 0.00
C TYR A 88 -12.70 -7.56 -1.18
N GLU A 89 -13.69 -6.69 -1.32
CA GLU A 89 -13.75 -5.66 -2.37
C GLU A 89 -13.42 -4.27 -1.82
N GLU A 90 -13.72 -4.03 -0.54
CA GLU A 90 -13.38 -2.81 0.18
C GLU A 90 -12.66 -3.16 1.48
N ILE A 91 -11.61 -2.39 1.79
CA ILE A 91 -10.94 -2.41 3.09
C ILE A 91 -11.00 -0.99 3.64
N ASN A 92 -11.65 -0.81 4.78
CA ASN A 92 -11.68 0.46 5.50
C ASN A 92 -10.80 0.36 6.75
N ILE A 93 -9.68 1.07 6.75
CA ILE A 93 -8.72 1.11 7.88
C ILE A 93 -8.88 2.46 8.59
N CYS A 94 -9.15 2.43 9.89
CA CYS A 94 -9.22 3.63 10.73
C CYS A 94 -8.03 3.68 11.67
N PHE A 95 -7.44 4.87 11.78
CA PHE A 95 -6.32 5.14 12.68
C PHE A 95 -6.76 6.09 13.80
N ASP A 96 -6.17 5.95 14.99
CA ASP A 96 -6.34 6.92 16.07
C ASP A 96 -5.47 8.18 15.88
N LYS A 97 -5.53 9.09 16.86
CA LYS A 97 -4.73 10.33 16.87
C LYS A 97 -3.22 10.09 16.94
N ASN A 98 -2.78 8.89 17.33
CA ASN A 98 -1.37 8.51 17.42
C ASN A 98 -0.90 7.79 16.14
N GLY A 99 -1.80 7.51 15.20
CA GLY A 99 -1.51 6.76 13.99
C GLY A 99 -1.58 5.24 14.17
N GLU A 100 -2.15 4.73 15.26
CA GLU A 100 -2.36 3.29 15.46
C GLU A 100 -3.65 2.82 14.79
N VAL A 101 -3.65 1.61 14.21
CA VAL A 101 -4.87 1.01 13.66
C VAL A 101 -5.81 0.62 14.80
N VAL A 102 -7.04 1.13 14.75
CA VAL A 102 -8.07 0.88 15.78
C VAL A 102 -9.31 0.17 15.25
N LYS A 103 -9.57 0.28 13.95
CA LYS A 103 -10.66 -0.44 13.27
C LYS A 103 -10.21 -0.84 11.87
N CYS A 104 -10.55 -2.06 11.47
CA CYS A 104 -10.39 -2.53 10.10
C CYS A 104 -11.65 -3.28 9.67
N GLU A 105 -12.29 -2.85 8.59
CA GLU A 105 -13.52 -3.44 8.07
C GLU A 105 -13.30 -3.94 6.65
N PHE A 106 -13.59 -5.23 6.44
CA PHE A 106 -13.52 -5.91 5.15
C PHE A 106 -14.93 -6.13 4.63
N THR A 107 -15.26 -5.53 3.49
CA THR A 107 -16.58 -5.66 2.86
C THR A 107 -16.52 -6.61 1.66
N LYS A 108 -17.52 -7.48 1.54
CA LYS A 108 -17.81 -8.30 0.36
C LYS A 108 -19.16 -7.87 -0.21
N VAL A 109 -19.22 -7.41 -1.46
CA VAL A 109 -20.50 -7.17 -2.14
C VAL A 109 -20.91 -8.44 -2.87
N HIS A 110 -22.04 -9.03 -2.47
CA HIS A 110 -22.73 -10.06 -3.25
C HIS A 110 -23.80 -9.36 -4.10
N PRO A 111 -24.11 -9.84 -5.32
CA PRO A 111 -25.18 -9.28 -6.15
C PRO A 111 -26.56 -9.18 -5.44
N ASN A 112 -26.78 -9.95 -4.37
CA ASN A 112 -28.04 -10.01 -3.61
C ASN A 112 -27.87 -9.73 -2.10
N SER A 113 -26.67 -9.40 -1.61
CA SER A 113 -26.44 -9.07 -0.19
C SER A 113 -25.06 -8.43 0.04
N LYS A 114 -24.92 -7.59 1.07
CA LYS A 114 -23.60 -7.12 1.54
C LYS A 114 -23.24 -7.87 2.82
N GLY A 115 -22.03 -8.43 2.88
CA GLY A 115 -21.46 -8.98 4.12
C GLY A 115 -20.22 -8.19 4.50
N SER A 116 -20.09 -7.79 5.76
CA SER A 116 -18.87 -7.17 6.28
C SER A 116 -18.32 -7.95 7.47
N THR A 117 -16.99 -7.96 7.59
CA THR A 117 -16.27 -8.47 8.75
C THR A 117 -15.50 -7.31 9.35
N ILE A 118 -15.76 -7.03 10.63
CA ILE A 118 -15.21 -5.87 11.32
C ILE A 118 -14.29 -6.37 12.44
N TRP A 119 -13.08 -5.84 12.45
CA TRP A 119 -12.18 -5.91 13.59
C TRP A 119 -12.06 -4.53 14.24
N SER A 120 -12.08 -4.49 15.57
CA SER A 120 -11.84 -3.29 16.37
C SER A 120 -10.97 -3.63 17.58
N LYS A 121 -10.05 -2.73 17.93
CA LYS A 121 -9.27 -2.82 19.16
C LYS A 121 -10.20 -2.51 20.34
N GLU A 122 -10.28 -3.40 21.32
CA GLU A 122 -10.92 -3.08 22.61
C GLU A 122 -10.10 -1.99 23.29
N THR A 123 -10.73 -0.87 23.62
CA THR A 123 -10.13 0.21 24.39
C THR A 123 -10.59 0.06 25.83
N ASP A 124 -9.66 -0.31 26.72
CA ASP A 124 -9.87 -0.22 28.17
C ASP A 124 -10.07 1.23 28.64
#